data_AF-A0A6N7A8U8-F1
#
_entry.id   AF-A0A6N7A8U8-F1
#
_cell.length_a   1.000
_cell.length_b   1.000
_cell.length_c   1.000
_cell.angle_alpha   90.00
_cell.angle_beta   90.00
_cell.angle_gamma   90.00
#
_symmetry.space_group_name_H-M   'P 1'
#
loop_
_entity.id
_entity.type
_entity.pdbx_description
1 polymer ?
#
loop_
_entity_poly.entity_id
_entity_poly.type
_entity_poly.pdbx_seq_one_letter_code
_entity_poly.pdbx_strand_id
1 'polypeptide(L)' 'MTNFEQTLLQEVAALPKSRRADVLAFVRYLRLGLMDDDELDNRYDAAIQTIRETAQRYNITEKDVEEEIRAVRADHARGA' A
#
# COMPACT_ATOMS: atom_id res chain seq x y z
N MET A 1 -17.06 -22.72 -5.86
CA MET A 1 -17.18 -21.45 -5.12
C MET A 1 -18.27 -21.65 -4.07
N THR A 2 -17.94 -21.41 -2.82
CA THR A 2 -18.88 -21.38 -1.70
C THR A 2 -19.82 -20.19 -1.84
N ASN A 3 -20.93 -20.23 -1.08
CA ASN A 3 -21.88 -19.12 -0.99
C ASN A 3 -21.19 -17.80 -0.54
N PHE A 4 -20.14 -17.92 0.27
CA PHE A 4 -19.37 -16.77 0.75
C PHE A 4 -18.56 -16.10 -0.36
N GLU A 5 -17.78 -16.86 -1.14
CA GLU A 5 -16.95 -16.27 -2.20
C GLU A 5 -17.81 -15.60 -3.28
N GLN A 6 -18.97 -16.18 -3.60
CA GLN A 6 -19.90 -15.62 -4.57
C GLN A 6 -20.52 -14.31 -4.06
N THR A 7 -20.98 -14.29 -2.80
CA THR A 7 -21.51 -13.08 -2.16
C THR A 7 -20.44 -11.99 -2.11
N LEU A 8 -19.22 -12.32 -1.70
CA LEU A 8 -18.11 -11.36 -1.62
C LEU A 8 -17.81 -10.73 -2.98
N LEU A 9 -17.79 -11.51 -4.06
CA LEU A 9 -17.56 -10.98 -5.40
C LEU A 9 -18.69 -10.04 -5.86
N GLN A 10 -19.94 -10.37 -5.54
CA GLN A 10 -21.08 -9.50 -5.86
C GLN A 10 -20.99 -8.16 -5.12
N GLU A 11 -20.72 -8.19 -3.82
CA GLU A 11 -20.56 -6.98 -3.01
C GLU A 11 -19.42 -6.10 -3.51
N VAL A 12 -18.24 -6.68 -3.78
CA VAL A 12 -17.08 -5.94 -4.29
C VAL A 12 -17.32 -5.39 -5.70
N ALA A 13 -18.03 -6.14 -6.55
CA ALA A 13 -18.39 -5.68 -7.89
C ALA A 13 -19.37 -4.50 -7.87
N ALA A 14 -20.27 -4.44 -6.89
CA ALA A 14 -21.22 -3.34 -6.71
C ALA A 14 -20.54 -2.03 -6.24
N LEU A 15 -19.33 -2.10 -5.68
CA LEU A 15 -18.61 -0.91 -5.22
C LEU A 15 -18.07 -0.04 -6.37
N PRO A 16 -18.04 1.30 -6.18
CA PRO A 16 -17.27 2.21 -7.03
C PRO A 16 -15.80 1.79 -7.12
N LYS A 17 -15.15 1.99 -8.27
CA LYS A 17 -13.75 1.61 -8.49
C LYS A 17 -12.79 2.15 -7.43
N SER A 18 -13.00 3.38 -6.97
CA SER A 18 -12.20 3.99 -5.89
C SER A 18 -12.24 3.18 -4.59
N ARG A 19 -13.40 2.60 -4.25
CA ARG A 19 -13.59 1.80 -3.02
C ARG A 19 -13.10 0.37 -3.13
N ARG A 20 -12.98 -0.18 -4.34
CA ARG A 20 -12.43 -1.53 -4.55
C ARG A 20 -10.96 -1.62 -4.11
N ALA A 21 -10.20 -0.53 -4.30
CA ALA A 21 -8.83 -0.43 -3.81
C ALA A 21 -8.77 -0.51 -2.28
N ASP A 22 -9.68 0.20 -1.59
CA ASP A 22 -9.79 0.17 -0.13
C ASP A 22 -10.08 -1.25 0.39
N VAL A 23 -11.01 -1.97 -0.24
CA VAL A 23 -11.32 -3.36 0.15
C VAL A 23 -10.11 -4.28 -0.04
N LEU A 24 -9.39 -4.15 -1.15
CA LEU A 24 -8.18 -4.93 -1.38
C LEU A 24 -7.11 -4.63 -0.33
N ALA A 25 -6.96 -3.37 0.06
CA ALA A 25 -6.06 -2.97 1.13
C ALA A 25 -6.46 -3.60 2.47
N PHE A 26 -7.76 -3.59 2.80
CA PHE A 26 -8.28 -4.22 4.01
C PHE A 26 -8.06 -5.73 4.04
N VAL A 27 -8.33 -6.45 2.95
CA VAL A 27 -8.06 -7.90 2.88
C VAL A 27 -6.56 -8.21 3.05
N ARG A 28 -5.68 -7.39 2.47
CA ARG A 28 -4.23 -7.52 2.65
C ARG A 28 -3.84 -7.27 4.11
N TYR A 29 -4.42 -6.27 4.75
CA TYR A 29 -4.22 -5.99 6.17
C TYR A 29 -4.62 -7.20 7.04
N LEU A 30 -5.79 -7.80 6.79
CA LEU A 30 -6.21 -8.99 7.52
C LEU A 30 -5.19 -10.14 7.37
N ARG A 31 -4.61 -10.32 6.19
CA ARG A 31 -3.56 -11.34 5.98
C ARG A 31 -2.29 -11.06 6.76
N LEU A 32 -1.89 -9.79 6.91
CA LEU A 32 -0.73 -9.43 7.73
C LEU A 32 -0.94 -9.82 9.19
N GLY A 33 -2.14 -9.60 9.74
CA GLY A 33 -2.47 -9.98 11.11
C GLY A 33 -2.58 -11.50 11.36
N LEU A 34 -2.42 -12.33 10.32
CA LEU A 34 -2.41 -13.78 10.42
C LEU A 34 -1.00 -14.37 10.25
N MET A 35 -0.02 -13.56 9.87
CA MET A 35 1.38 -13.97 9.75
C MET A 35 1.99 -14.11 11.14
N ASP A 36 2.96 -15.02 11.27
CA ASP A 36 3.83 -15.02 12.44
C ASP A 36 4.88 -13.90 12.34
N ASP A 37 5.58 -13.66 13.44
CA ASP A 37 6.55 -12.56 13.54
C ASP A 37 7.70 -12.75 12.52
N ASP A 38 8.14 -13.99 12.29
CA ASP A 38 9.23 -14.29 11.35
C ASP A 38 8.79 -14.01 9.89
N GLU A 39 7.57 -14.39 9.51
CA GLU A 39 7.00 -14.08 8.20
C GLU A 39 6.84 -12.57 7.98
N LEU A 40 6.43 -11.85 9.04
CA LEU A 40 6.25 -10.41 9.00
C LEU A 40 7.59 -9.69 8.81
N ASP A 41 8.61 -10.08 9.56
CA ASP A 41 9.96 -9.52 9.48
C ASP A 41 10.59 -9.76 8.10
N ASN A 42 10.51 -10.98 7.58
CA ASN A 42 10.99 -11.30 6.23
C ASN A 42 10.30 -10.44 5.16
N ARG A 43 8.99 -10.21 5.31
CA ARG A 43 8.23 -9.37 4.38
C ARG A 43 8.64 -7.90 4.49
N TYR A 44 8.91 -7.41 5.69
CA TYR A 44 9.40 -6.06 5.93
C TYR A 44 10.77 -5.86 5.27
N ASP A 45 11.71 -6.77 5.50
CA ASP A 45 13.05 -6.71 4.92
C ASP A 45 13.02 -6.72 3.38
N ALA A 46 12.19 -7.57 2.77
CA ALA A 46 11.99 -7.61 1.33
C ALA A 46 11.41 -6.27 0.79
N ALA A 47 10.49 -5.65 1.53
CA ALA A 47 9.93 -4.35 1.15
C ALA A 47 10.99 -3.24 1.22
N ILE A 48 11.78 -3.20 2.29
CA ILE A 48 12.89 -2.25 2.44
C ILE A 48 13.92 -2.41 1.33
N GLN A 49 14.28 -3.66 0.99
CA GLN A 49 15.21 -3.95 -0.09
C GLN A 49 14.68 -3.44 -1.44
N THR A 50 13.40 -3.66 -1.73
CA THR A 50 12.74 -3.16 -2.94
C THR A 50 12.76 -1.63 -3.02
N ILE A 51 12.52 -0.95 -1.90
CA ILE A 51 12.58 0.52 -1.81
C ILE A 51 14.00 1.02 -2.11
N ARG A 52 15.01 0.39 -1.50
CA ARG A 52 16.42 0.74 -1.73
C ARG A 52 16.83 0.55 -3.19
N GLU A 53 16.46 -0.58 -3.79
CA GLU A 53 16.72 -0.86 -5.20
C GLU A 53 16.03 0.13 -6.13
N THR A 54 14.81 0.54 -5.78
CA THR A 54 14.07 1.56 -6.53
C THR A 54 14.77 2.91 -6.43
N ALA A 55 15.17 3.34 -5.23
CA ALA A 55 15.92 4.58 -5.03
C ALA A 55 17.24 4.59 -5.82
N GLN A 56 17.98 3.48 -5.80
CA GLN A 56 19.20 3.32 -6.61
C GLN A 56 18.92 3.40 -8.11
N ARG A 57 17.89 2.68 -8.59
CA ARG A 57 17.52 2.66 -10.02
C ARG A 57 17.19 4.04 -10.56
N TYR A 58 16.52 4.85 -9.74
CA TYR A 58 16.12 6.21 -10.11
C TYR A 58 17.11 7.29 -9.64
N ASN A 59 18.25 6.89 -9.05
CA ASN A 59 19.24 7.80 -8.46
C ASN A 59 18.60 8.84 -7.52
N ILE A 60 17.60 8.41 -6.75
CA ILE A 60 16.87 9.26 -5.80
C ILE A 60 17.81 9.55 -4.64
N THR A 61 18.15 10.83 -4.48
CA THR A 61 18.93 11.34 -3.36
C THR A 61 18.01 11.73 -2.21
N GLU A 62 18.58 11.87 -1.01
CA GLU A 62 17.84 12.35 0.17
C GLU A 62 17.25 13.75 -0.06
N LYS A 63 17.94 14.59 -0.85
CA LYS A 63 17.44 15.88 -1.29
C LYS A 63 16.17 15.77 -2.15
N ASP A 64 16.11 14.81 -3.08
CA ASP A 64 14.93 14.60 -3.92
C ASP A 64 13.72 14.18 -3.06
N VAL A 65 13.96 13.36 -2.02
CA VAL A 65 12.94 12.98 -1.04
C VAL A 65 12.46 14.20 -0.24
N GLU A 66 13.38 15.03 0.26
CA GLU A 66 13.04 16.25 1.00
C GLU A 66 12.24 17.26 0.16
N GLU A 67 12.62 17.43 -1.10
CA GLU A 67 11.94 18.31 -2.04
C GLU A 67 10.51 17.84 -2.28
N GLU A 68 10.29 16.54 -2.47
CA GLU A 68 8.93 16.01 -2.62
C GLU A 68 8.10 16.09 -1.34
N ILE A 69 8.67 15.79 -0.17
CA ILE A 69 7.97 15.96 1.10
C ILE A 69 7.55 17.42 1.28
N ARG A 70 8.41 18.38 0.93
CA ARG A 70 8.10 19.81 1.01
C ARG A 70 7.00 20.20 0.02
N ALA A 71 7.07 19.71 -1.21
CA ALA A 71 6.06 19.96 -2.24
C ALA A 71 4.68 19.46 -1.81
N VAL A 72 4.59 18.21 -1.35
CA VAL A 72 3.33 17.61 -0.86
C VAL A 72 2.77 18.36 0.34
N ARG A 73 3.62 18.75 1.31
CA ARG A 73 3.18 19.55 2.47
C ARG A 73 2.66 20.92 2.06
N ALA A 74 3.34 21.59 1.13
CA ALA A 74 2.90 22.87 0.60
C ALA A 74 1.58 22.75 -0.18
N ASP A 75 1.37 21.65 -0.90
CA ASP A 75 0.13 21.40 -1.61
C ASP A 75 -1.06 21.16 -0.66
N HIS A 76 -0.87 20.33 0.37
CA HIS A 76 -1.87 20.17 1.42
C HIS A 76 -2.20 21.48 2.15
N ALA A 77 -1.20 22.31 2.43
CA ALA A 77 -1.43 23.61 3.06
C ALA A 77 -2.17 24.62 2.17
N ARG A 78 -2.18 24.42 0.84
CA ARG A 78 -2.93 25.25 -0.13
C ARG A 78 -4.33 24.71 -0.41
N GLY A 79 -4.58 23.44 -0.14
CA GLY A 79 -5.87 22.75 -0.36
C GLY A 79 -6.74 22.59 0.91
N ALA A 80 -6.26 23.04 2.06
CA ALA A 80 -6.99 23.11 3.33
C ALA A 80 -7.39 24.56 3.65
#